data_AF-A0A2R6CJA6-F1
#
_entry.id   AF-A0A2R6CJA6-F1
#
_cell.length_a   1.000
_cell.length_b   1.000
_cell.length_c   1.000
_cell.angle_alpha   90.00
_cell.angle_beta   90.00
_cell.angle_gamma   90.00
#
_symmetry.space_group_name_H-M   'P 1'
#
loop_
_entity.id
_entity.type
_entity.pdbx_description
1 polymer ?
#
loop_
_entity_poly.entity_id
_entity_poly.type
_entity_poly.pdbx_seq_one_letter_code
_entity_poly.pdbx_strand_id
1 'polypeptide(L)'
;MTDRIAPSEDRKDWETSRDLSAGLAAGDSISFSKTIIVHGALLTGLIGAALARLPGTVVYLSQDVEFTAPVSVGDRPTARCEIRDRLGDDRYRLATRVDNGDETALDGEATVLIEDGSDSS
;
A
#
# COMPACT_ATOMS: atom_id res chain seq x y z
N MET A 1 -33.56 -6.25 2.07
CA MET A 1 -32.95 -5.51 0.95
C MET A 1 -31.91 -4.60 1.58
N THR A 2 -30.67 -5.05 1.67
CA THR A 2 -29.63 -4.34 2.43
C THR A 2 -29.16 -3.14 1.61
N ASP A 3 -29.32 -1.96 2.20
CA ASP A 3 -28.86 -0.68 1.68
C ASP A 3 -27.35 -0.79 1.39
N ARG A 4 -26.96 -0.80 0.11
CA ARG A 4 -25.55 -0.84 -0.27
C ARG A 4 -25.03 0.58 -0.14
N ILE A 5 -24.20 0.80 0.88
CA ILE A 5 -23.48 2.05 1.10
C ILE A 5 -22.65 2.34 -0.16
N ALA A 6 -22.83 3.52 -0.76
CA ALA A 6 -22.00 3.98 -1.86
C ALA A 6 -20.55 4.14 -1.36
N PRO A 7 -19.54 3.70 -2.12
CA PRO A 7 -18.16 3.93 -1.70
C PRO A 7 -17.91 5.42 -1.51
N SER A 8 -17.17 5.79 -0.46
CA SER A 8 -16.88 7.16 -0.02
C SER A 8 -17.94 7.93 0.78
N GLU A 9 -19.18 7.43 0.92
CA GLU A 9 -20.16 8.11 1.79
C GLU A 9 -20.06 7.65 3.25
N ASP A 10 -19.91 8.62 4.16
CA ASP A 10 -19.99 8.39 5.59
C ASP A 10 -21.43 8.10 6.02
N ARG A 11 -21.59 7.07 6.86
CA ARG A 11 -22.88 6.77 7.48
C ARG A 11 -23.19 7.81 8.56
N LYS A 12 -24.43 8.29 8.61
CA LYS A 12 -24.85 9.39 9.52
C LYS A 12 -24.74 9.03 11.01
N ASP A 13 -24.66 7.75 11.33
CA ASP A 13 -24.48 7.18 12.68
C ASP A 13 -23.01 6.98 13.08
N TRP A 14 -22.05 7.37 12.24
CA TRP A 14 -20.62 7.25 12.53
C TRP A 14 -20.08 8.52 13.21
N GLU A 15 -19.57 8.37 14.44
CA GLU A 15 -18.88 9.42 15.19
C GLU A 15 -17.39 9.07 15.33
N THR A 16 -16.52 10.06 15.07
CA THR A 16 -15.12 9.99 15.49
C THR A 16 -15.01 10.71 16.82
N SER A 17 -14.78 9.97 17.91
CA SER A 17 -14.52 10.57 19.23
C SER A 17 -13.05 10.41 19.59
N ARG A 18 -12.47 11.49 20.10
CA ARG A 18 -11.11 11.52 20.63
C ARG A 18 -11.22 11.98 22.07
N ASP A 19 -10.86 11.12 22.99
CA ASP A 19 -10.64 11.47 24.39
C ASP A 19 -9.14 11.44 24.63
N LEU A 20 -8.50 12.57 24.36
CA LEU A 20 -7.06 12.76 24.46
C LEU A 20 -6.78 13.87 25.47
N SER A 21 -5.92 13.56 26.43
CA SER A 21 -5.40 14.56 27.35
C SER A 21 -4.39 15.51 26.67
N ALA A 22 -4.07 16.64 27.31
CA ALA A 22 -3.19 17.67 26.75
C ALA A 22 -1.74 17.19 26.44
N GLY A 23 -1.39 15.96 26.85
CA GLY A 23 -0.20 15.23 26.42
C GLY A 23 -0.45 13.73 26.53
N LEU A 24 0.05 12.93 25.57
CA LEU A 24 -0.26 11.51 25.46
C LEU A 24 0.02 10.75 26.77
N ALA A 25 -1.02 10.13 27.32
CA ALA A 25 -0.98 9.46 28.62
C ALA A 25 -1.62 8.06 28.57
N ALA A 26 -1.25 7.21 29.53
CA ALA A 26 -1.89 5.91 29.69
C ALA A 26 -3.39 6.10 30.03
N GLY A 27 -4.26 5.57 29.17
CA GLY A 27 -5.73 5.71 29.29
C GLY A 27 -6.37 6.57 28.20
N ASP A 28 -5.58 7.32 27.41
CA ASP A 28 -6.08 8.04 26.23
C ASP A 28 -6.72 7.06 25.23
N SER A 29 -7.84 7.45 24.62
CA SER A 29 -8.56 6.59 23.67
C SER A 29 -8.95 7.34 22.39
N ILE A 30 -8.83 6.64 21.28
CA ILE A 30 -9.22 7.12 19.95
C ILE A 30 -10.21 6.13 19.39
N SER A 31 -11.43 6.57 19.12
CA SER A 31 -12.41 5.80 18.35
C SER A 31 -12.56 6.39 16.96
N PHE A 32 -12.38 5.55 15.95
CA PHE A 32 -12.50 5.93 14.55
C PHE A 32 -13.63 5.13 13.92
N SER A 33 -14.71 5.83 13.56
CA SER A 33 -15.73 5.33 12.65
C SER A 33 -15.88 6.34 11.53
N LYS A 34 -15.28 6.05 10.37
CA LYS A 34 -15.37 6.85 9.15
C LYS A 34 -15.13 5.97 7.92
N THR A 35 -15.59 6.44 6.76
CA THR A 35 -15.49 5.92 5.38
C THR A 35 -14.69 4.63 5.23
N ILE A 36 -15.32 3.56 4.72
CA ILE A 36 -14.61 2.31 4.42
C ILE A 36 -13.57 2.58 3.33
N ILE A 37 -12.30 2.67 3.74
CA ILE A 37 -11.15 2.77 2.86
C ILE A 37 -10.45 1.41 2.76
N VAL A 38 -9.76 1.22 1.64
CA VAL A 38 -8.89 0.08 1.43
C VAL A 38 -7.71 0.15 2.39
N HIS A 39 -7.36 -0.98 3.00
CA HIS A 39 -6.19 -1.08 3.88
C HIS A 39 -4.92 -0.82 3.08
N GLY A 40 -3.98 -0.07 3.64
CA GLY A 40 -2.67 0.18 3.01
C GLY A 40 -1.93 -1.12 2.65
N ALA A 41 -2.07 -2.17 3.46
CA ALA A 41 -1.51 -3.49 3.18
C ALA A 41 -2.04 -4.15 1.88
N LEU A 42 -3.23 -3.76 1.39
CA LEU A 42 -3.72 -4.24 0.10
C LEU A 42 -3.01 -3.54 -1.06
N LEU A 43 -2.67 -2.26 -0.91
CA LEU A 43 -1.91 -1.50 -1.90
C LEU A 43 -0.48 -2.04 -2.04
N THR A 44 0.15 -2.42 -0.93
CA THR A 44 1.46 -3.09 -0.98
C THR A 44 1.39 -4.46 -1.65
N GLY A 45 0.26 -5.17 -1.52
CA GLY A 45 -0.02 -6.38 -2.29
C GLY A 45 -0.05 -6.13 -3.82
N LEU A 46 -0.53 -4.96 -4.26
CA LEU A 46 -0.51 -4.57 -5.68
C LEU A 46 0.92 -4.34 -6.19
N ILE A 47 1.80 -3.77 -5.36
CA ILE A 47 3.24 -3.66 -5.64
C ILE A 47 3.85 -5.05 -5.80
N GLY A 48 3.59 -5.97 -4.87
CA GLY A 48 4.06 -7.36 -4.98
C GLY A 48 3.58 -8.05 -6.27
N ALA A 49 2.31 -7.86 -6.64
CA ALA A 49 1.77 -8.39 -7.88
C ALA A 49 2.42 -7.79 -9.14
N ALA A 50 2.79 -6.50 -9.11
CA ALA A 50 3.52 -5.85 -10.20
C ALA A 50 4.96 -6.37 -10.31
N LEU A 51 5.66 -6.49 -9.18
CA LEU A 51 7.03 -7.02 -9.11
C LEU A 51 7.09 -8.47 -9.60
N ALA A 52 6.09 -9.30 -9.28
CA ALA A 52 5.99 -10.68 -9.77
C ALA A 52 5.84 -10.81 -11.30
N ARG A 53 5.70 -9.69 -12.04
CA ARG A 53 5.71 -9.66 -13.51
C ARG A 53 7.09 -9.39 -14.11
N LEU A 54 8.10 -9.10 -13.30
CA LEU A 54 9.48 -9.00 -13.78
C LEU A 54 9.95 -10.37 -14.29
N PRO A 55 10.88 -10.41 -15.27
CA PRO A 55 11.47 -11.65 -15.72
C PRO A 55 12.26 -12.33 -14.60
N GLY A 56 12.31 -13.66 -14.61
CA GLY A 56 13.00 -14.45 -13.59
C GLY A 56 12.14 -14.72 -12.35
N THR A 57 12.74 -15.36 -11.36
CA THR A 57 12.11 -15.59 -10.06
C THR A 57 12.41 -14.40 -9.15
N VAL A 58 11.35 -13.71 -8.72
CA VAL A 58 11.48 -12.52 -7.87
C VAL A 58 11.31 -12.89 -6.41
N VAL A 59 12.34 -12.61 -5.61
CA VAL A 59 12.30 -12.75 -4.14
C VAL A 59 12.26 -11.36 -3.51
N TYR A 60 11.22 -11.11 -2.72
CA TYR A 60 11.01 -9.83 -2.03
C TYR A 60 11.91 -9.75 -0.79
N LEU A 61 12.84 -8.79 -0.74
CA LEU A 61 13.79 -8.66 0.38
C LEU A 61 13.36 -7.60 1.39
N SER A 62 12.95 -6.42 0.94
CA SER A 62 12.47 -5.35 1.80
C SER A 62 11.54 -4.40 1.06
N GLN A 63 10.64 -3.76 1.79
CA GLN A 63 9.74 -2.73 1.29
C GLN A 63 9.60 -1.61 2.32
N ASP A 64 9.69 -0.37 1.87
CA ASP A 64 9.46 0.84 2.68
C ASP A 64 8.45 1.74 1.94
N VAL A 65 7.43 2.24 2.63
CA VAL A 65 6.29 2.92 2.00
C VAL A 65 5.74 4.04 2.88
N GLU A 66 5.32 5.10 2.21
CA GLU A 66 4.50 6.18 2.77
C GLU A 66 3.10 6.12 2.15
N PHE A 67 2.08 6.16 3.00
CA PHE A 67 0.67 6.22 2.56
C PHE A 67 0.25 7.69 2.51
N THR A 68 0.14 8.24 1.29
CA THR A 68 -0.03 9.67 1.05
C THR A 68 -1.49 10.08 0.85
N ALA A 69 -2.36 9.16 0.43
CA ALA A 69 -3.78 9.41 0.25
C ALA A 69 -4.64 8.15 0.48
N PRO A 70 -5.90 8.28 0.95
CA PRO A 70 -6.80 7.15 1.11
C PRO A 70 -7.29 6.62 -0.25
N VAL A 71 -7.55 5.31 -0.32
CA VAL A 71 -8.19 4.66 -1.48
C VAL A 71 -9.55 4.12 -1.06
N SER A 72 -10.60 4.42 -1.81
CA SER A 72 -11.95 3.94 -1.50
C SER A 72 -12.20 2.54 -2.06
N VAL A 73 -13.14 1.81 -1.46
CA VAL A 73 -13.57 0.52 -2.01
C VAL A 73 -14.17 0.73 -3.41
N GLY A 74 -13.76 -0.07 -4.39
CA GLY A 74 -14.25 0.04 -5.77
C GLY A 74 -13.40 0.94 -6.67
N ASP A 75 -12.46 1.69 -6.10
CA ASP A 75 -11.42 2.39 -6.86
C ASP A 75 -10.52 1.39 -7.61
N ARG A 76 -9.80 1.90 -8.61
CA ARG A 76 -8.90 1.12 -9.47
C ARG A 76 -7.47 1.67 -9.41
N PRO A 77 -6.78 1.51 -8.28
CA PRO A 77 -5.40 1.94 -8.16
C PRO A 77 -4.48 1.12 -9.07
N THR A 78 -3.39 1.74 -9.50
CA THR A 78 -2.36 1.13 -10.37
C THR A 78 -1.00 1.22 -9.70
N ALA A 79 -0.34 0.07 -9.51
CA ALA A 79 1.05 0.04 -9.04
C ALA A 79 2.02 0.20 -10.22
N ARG A 80 3.08 0.97 -9.99
CA ARG A 80 4.23 1.13 -10.88
C ARG A 80 5.49 0.81 -10.09
N CYS A 81 6.40 0.07 -10.72
CA CYS A 81 7.69 -0.28 -10.14
C CYS A 81 8.77 0.02 -11.19
N GLU A 82 9.81 0.73 -10.78
CA GLU A 82 10.89 1.17 -11.65
C GLU A 82 12.23 0.84 -11.00
N ILE A 83 13.09 0.08 -11.69
CA ILE A 83 14.45 -0.21 -11.21
C ILE A 83 15.24 1.10 -11.17
N ARG A 84 15.76 1.43 -9.99
CA ARG A 84 16.59 2.61 -9.74
C ARG A 84 18.06 2.24 -9.68
N ASP A 85 18.39 1.18 -8.95
CA ASP A 85 19.78 0.77 -8.75
C ASP A 85 19.95 -0.75 -8.85
N ARG A 86 21.11 -1.18 -9.34
CA ARG A 86 21.60 -2.56 -9.20
C ARG A 86 22.57 -2.60 -8.01
N LEU A 87 22.23 -3.41 -7.00
CA LEU A 87 22.96 -3.48 -5.73
C LEU A 87 24.04 -4.58 -5.72
N GLY A 88 24.12 -5.40 -6.77
CA GLY A 88 24.99 -6.57 -6.86
C GLY A 88 24.31 -7.84 -6.33
N ASP A 89 24.87 -9.00 -6.68
CA ASP A 89 24.32 -10.33 -6.34
C ASP A 89 22.84 -10.46 -6.76
N ASP A 90 22.53 -9.99 -7.97
CA ASP A 90 21.18 -9.96 -8.55
C ASP A 90 20.10 -9.26 -7.72
N ARG A 91 20.53 -8.38 -6.82
CA ARG A 91 19.66 -7.50 -6.06
C ARG A 91 19.44 -6.18 -6.78
N TYR A 92 18.21 -5.73 -6.75
CA TYR A 92 17.76 -4.48 -7.38
C TYR A 92 16.94 -3.67 -6.39
N ARG A 93 17.16 -2.36 -6.41
CA ARG A 93 16.34 -1.38 -5.73
C ARG A 93 15.36 -0.77 -6.73
N LEU A 94 14.10 -0.69 -6.35
CA LEU A 94 13.03 -0.16 -7.18
C LEU A 94 12.29 0.96 -6.46
N ALA A 95 12.02 2.05 -7.18
CA ALA A 95 10.99 2.99 -6.77
C ALA A 95 9.62 2.36 -7.03
N THR A 96 8.72 2.46 -6.05
CA THR A 96 7.37 1.88 -6.11
C THR A 96 6.34 2.95 -5.82
N ARG A 97 5.31 3.01 -6.66
CA ARG A 97 4.23 3.99 -6.53
C ARG A 97 2.89 3.33 -6.80
N VAL A 98 1.86 3.71 -6.05
CA VAL A 98 0.48 3.34 -6.34
C VAL A 98 -0.35 4.61 -6.55
N ASP A 99 -0.85 4.78 -7.76
CA ASP A 99 -1.69 5.92 -8.14
C ASP A 99 -3.16 5.52 -8.24
N ASN A 100 -4.06 6.39 -7.78
CA ASN A 100 -5.51 6.27 -7.92
C ASN A 100 -6.02 7.47 -8.72
N GLY A 101 -6.14 7.31 -10.03
CA GLY A 101 -6.37 8.45 -10.93
C GLY A 101 -5.15 9.36 -10.97
N ASP A 102 -5.34 10.65 -10.67
CA ASP A 102 -4.29 11.68 -10.66
C ASP A 102 -3.63 11.85 -9.28
N GLU A 103 -4.10 11.13 -8.26
CA GLU A 103 -3.59 11.18 -6.89
C GLU A 103 -2.70 9.97 -6.58
N THR A 104 -1.59 10.22 -5.89
CA THR A 104 -0.73 9.15 -5.40
C THR A 104 -1.18 8.73 -4.02
N ALA A 105 -1.52 7.45 -3.88
CA ALA A 105 -1.98 6.86 -2.63
C ALA A 105 -0.83 6.27 -1.82
N LEU A 106 0.23 5.82 -2.49
CA LEU A 106 1.41 5.22 -1.87
C LEU A 106 2.64 5.57 -2.70
N ASP A 107 3.70 6.02 -2.02
CA ASP A 107 5.03 6.21 -2.60
C ASP A 107 6.07 5.46 -1.75
N GLY A 108 7.12 4.92 -2.36
CA GLY A 108 8.04 4.06 -1.62
C GLY A 108 9.14 3.41 -2.43
N GLU A 109 9.81 2.45 -1.79
CA GLU A 109 10.93 1.71 -2.35
C GLU A 109 10.81 0.21 -2.00
N ALA A 110 11.23 -0.64 -2.94
CA ALA A 110 11.38 -2.07 -2.73
C ALA A 110 12.80 -2.53 -3.09
N THR A 111 13.34 -3.47 -2.32
CA THR A 111 14.52 -4.24 -2.72
C THR A 111 14.11 -5.67 -3.02
N VAL A 112 14.52 -6.18 -4.17
CA VAL A 112 14.24 -7.55 -4.62
C VAL A 112 15.51 -8.23 -5.10
N LEU A 113 15.53 -9.56 -5.03
CA LEU A 113 16.47 -10.42 -5.74
C LEU A 113 15.73 -10.98 -6.98
N ILE A 114 16.39 -11.00 -8.13
CA ILE A 114 15.84 -11.56 -9.37
C ILE A 114 16.76 -12.67 -9.86
N GLU A 115 16.31 -13.91 -9.73
CA GLU A 115 17.09 -15.08 -10.16
C GLU A 115 16.70 -15.43 -11.60
N ASP A 116 17.67 -15.40 -12.52
CA ASP A 116 17.48 -15.90 -13.87
C ASP A 116 17.37 -17.44 -13.82
N GLY A 117 16.27 -18.00 -14.35
CA GLY A 117 16.01 -19.44 -14.34
C GLY A 117 16.95 -20.30 -15.21
N SER A 118 18.15 -19.81 -15.53
CA SER A 118 19.17 -20.51 -16.34
C SER A 118 20.19 -21.31 -15.53
N ASP A 119 20.13 -21.31 -14.21
CA ASP A 119 21.00 -22.18 -13.39
C ASP A 119 20.40 -23.57 -13.23
N SER A 120 20.49 -24.34 -14.32
CA SER A 120 20.47 -25.80 -14.32
C SER A 120 21.34 -26.28 -15.48
N SER A 121 22.65 -26.38 -15.22
CA SER A 121 23.61 -27.19 -15.98
C SER A 121 24.35 -28.10 -15.01
#